data_AF-A0A077X709-F1
#
_entry.id   AF-A0A077X709-F1
#
_cell.length_a   1.000
_cell.length_b   1.000
_cell.length_c   1.000
_cell.angle_alpha   90.00
_cell.angle_beta   90.00
_cell.angle_gamma   90.00
#
_symmetry.space_group_name_H-M   'P 1'
#
loop_
_entity.id
_entity.type
_entity.pdbx_description
1 polymer ?
#
loop_
_entity_poly.entity_id
_entity_poly.type
_entity_poly.pdbx_seq_one_letter_code
_entity_poly.pdbx_strand_id
1 'polypeptide(L)'
;MASKVCDAINFIDEYFDDDPNNSRKEMSGDLLSMYFPNNNCSSDEEKIIPGFIMLLKKLDEESLESDQIVEYASLWLSHKLNQKKQNGTTRLNEFYTNHIETNSCYKDNIDKTTDSNSNINMTVIEKKIRSMDIDIKDIYNFYDAFKSLCNMYSETDVDNYKCNKCLENAGEFFEKCEKVKNVFDITKGSSYLQLWLSLSKDYKDFESNYNSFLCNTGPPLVACSRSSVTKNTLISIAIIFVAASILLGVSYKYSLFGFRKRFQKQKLRENLKK
;
A
#
# COMPACT_ATOMS: atom_id res chain seq x y z
N MET A 1 2.22 -1.94 12.20
CA MET A 1 2.82 -1.89 10.86
C MET A 1 2.31 -0.68 10.10
N ALA A 2 1.00 -0.58 9.83
CA ALA A 2 0.43 0.55 9.09
C ALA A 2 0.69 1.94 9.72
N SER A 3 0.70 2.10 11.05
CA SER A 3 1.01 3.40 11.70
C SER A 3 2.35 4.01 11.25
N LYS A 4 3.44 3.24 11.29
CA LYS A 4 4.78 3.68 10.86
C LYS A 4 4.83 4.03 9.36
N VAL A 5 4.10 3.26 8.55
CA VAL A 5 3.96 3.53 7.10
C VAL A 5 3.21 4.85 6.88
N CYS A 6 2.14 5.10 7.64
CA CYS A 6 1.38 6.33 7.61
C CYS A 6 2.25 7.53 8.02
N ASP A 7 3.09 7.39 9.05
CA ASP A 7 4.02 8.43 9.49
C ASP A 7 5.04 8.76 8.40
N ALA A 8 5.63 7.73 7.76
CA ALA A 8 6.56 7.91 6.65
C ALA A 8 5.89 8.63 5.45
N ILE A 9 4.66 8.25 5.11
CA ILE A 9 3.91 8.90 4.03
C ILE A 9 3.56 10.34 4.37
N ASN A 10 3.10 10.61 5.60
CA ASN A 10 2.81 11.98 6.06
C ASN A 10 4.07 12.86 6.02
N PHE A 11 5.19 12.34 6.51
CA PHE A 11 6.48 13.02 6.48
C PHE A 11 6.92 13.40 5.06
N ILE A 12 6.81 12.47 4.10
CA ILE A 12 7.15 12.75 2.70
C ILE A 12 6.12 13.70 2.06
N ASP A 13 4.82 13.57 2.37
CA ASP A 13 3.80 14.48 1.85
C ASP A 13 4.02 15.93 2.29
N GLU A 14 4.38 16.15 3.56
CA GLU A 14 4.74 17.48 4.08
C GLU A 14 5.98 18.06 3.39
N TYR A 15 6.94 17.21 3.01
CA TYR A 15 8.14 17.64 2.30
C TYR A 15 7.83 18.12 0.86
N PHE A 16 6.91 17.43 0.18
CA PHE A 16 6.51 17.73 -1.20
C PHE A 16 5.19 18.52 -1.29
N ASP A 17 4.82 19.21 -0.21
CA ASP A 17 3.68 20.11 -0.21
C ASP A 17 4.03 21.38 -1.01
N ASP A 18 3.26 21.64 -2.07
CA ASP A 18 3.46 22.80 -2.94
C ASP A 18 2.87 24.09 -2.33
N ASP A 19 2.31 24.07 -1.11
CA ASP A 19 1.79 25.26 -0.43
C ASP A 19 2.92 26.28 -0.14
N PRO A 20 2.94 27.44 -0.82
CA PRO A 20 3.97 28.45 -0.61
C PRO A 20 3.95 29.08 0.79
N ASN A 21 2.89 28.90 1.59
CA ASN A 21 2.77 29.41 2.95
C ASN A 21 3.30 28.44 4.02
N ASN A 22 3.69 27.21 3.65
CA ASN A 22 4.19 26.24 4.61
C ASN A 22 5.64 26.62 5.00
N SER A 23 5.83 27.13 6.22
CA SER A 23 7.10 27.70 6.73
C SER A 23 8.23 26.67 6.90
N ARG A 24 8.01 25.41 6.52
CA ARG A 24 8.99 24.33 6.59
C ARG A 24 9.83 24.18 5.31
N LYS A 25 9.78 25.16 4.41
CA LYS A 25 10.68 25.28 3.24
C LYS A 25 12.17 25.35 3.62
N GLU A 26 12.50 25.73 4.86
CA GLU A 26 13.88 25.79 5.35
C GLU A 26 14.46 24.42 5.78
N MET A 27 13.64 23.39 6.03
CA MET A 27 14.14 22.02 6.29
C MET A 27 14.49 21.24 5.01
N SER A 28 14.22 21.81 3.82
CA SER A 28 14.32 21.04 2.58
C SER A 28 15.77 20.72 2.17
N GLY A 29 16.72 21.60 2.52
CA GLY A 29 18.13 21.47 2.14
C GLY A 29 18.89 20.42 2.95
N ASP A 30 18.80 20.48 4.28
CA ASP A 30 19.51 19.55 5.18
C ASP A 30 19.00 18.12 5.02
N LEU A 31 17.69 17.96 4.80
CA LEU A 31 17.05 16.65 4.67
C LEU A 31 17.35 15.99 3.31
N LEU A 32 17.42 16.76 2.21
CA LEU A 32 17.94 16.25 0.94
C LEU A 32 19.40 15.85 1.07
N SER A 33 20.21 16.63 1.78
CA SER A 33 21.62 16.30 1.97
C SER A 33 21.82 15.00 2.76
N MET A 34 20.90 14.67 3.68
CA MET A 34 20.89 13.40 4.42
C MET A 34 20.60 12.19 3.50
N TYR A 35 19.63 12.31 2.60
CA TYR A 35 19.26 11.22 1.69
C TYR A 35 20.10 11.17 0.39
N PHE A 36 20.71 12.30 0.01
CA PHE A 36 21.45 12.55 -1.23
C PHE A 36 22.72 13.38 -0.99
N PRO A 37 23.73 12.85 -0.27
CA PRO A 37 24.94 13.61 0.11
C PRO A 37 25.76 14.14 -1.07
N ASN A 38 25.59 13.57 -2.28
CA ASN A 38 26.30 13.99 -3.49
C ASN A 38 25.48 14.90 -4.42
N ASN A 39 24.26 15.32 -4.05
CA ASN A 39 23.40 16.30 -4.76
C ASN A 39 23.22 16.07 -6.28
N ASN A 40 23.21 14.82 -6.74
CA ASN A 40 23.02 14.46 -8.16
C ASN A 40 21.55 14.44 -8.63
N CYS A 41 20.62 14.89 -7.77
CA CYS A 41 19.17 14.80 -7.95
C CYS A 41 18.50 16.18 -8.17
N SER A 42 19.18 17.08 -8.88
CA SER A 42 18.87 18.52 -8.92
C SER A 42 18.13 19.03 -10.17
N SER A 43 17.54 18.16 -11.00
CA SER A 43 16.76 18.63 -12.16
C SER A 43 15.32 19.02 -11.78
N ASP A 44 14.89 20.18 -12.27
CA ASP A 44 13.55 20.75 -12.03
C ASP A 44 12.38 19.88 -12.56
N GLU A 45 12.65 18.92 -13.44
CA GLU A 45 11.59 18.15 -14.11
C GLU A 45 11.02 16.97 -13.27
N GLU A 46 11.70 16.50 -12.22
CA GLU A 46 11.26 15.27 -11.54
C GLU A 46 11.45 15.26 -10.01
N LYS A 47 11.03 16.31 -9.29
CA LYS A 47 10.95 16.30 -7.80
C LYS A 47 10.30 15.03 -7.21
N ILE A 48 9.44 14.36 -7.98
CA ILE A 48 8.78 13.11 -7.61
C ILE A 48 9.77 11.95 -7.42
N ILE A 49 10.84 11.85 -8.22
CA ILE A 49 11.79 10.72 -8.14
C ILE A 49 12.62 10.77 -6.86
N PRO A 50 13.24 11.91 -6.47
CA PRO A 50 13.87 12.03 -5.17
C PRO A 50 12.90 11.69 -4.02
N GLY A 51 11.64 12.13 -4.10
CA GLY A 51 10.63 11.79 -3.10
C GLY A 51 10.32 10.30 -3.02
N PHE A 52 10.21 9.63 -4.17
CA PHE A 52 10.04 8.19 -4.24
C PHE A 52 11.23 7.44 -3.59
N ILE A 53 12.46 7.87 -3.86
CA ILE A 53 13.68 7.28 -3.26
C ILE A 53 13.71 7.51 -1.74
N MET A 54 13.38 8.73 -1.29
CA MET A 54 13.33 9.05 0.14
C MET A 54 12.29 8.19 0.87
N LEU A 55 11.09 8.05 0.29
CA LEU A 55 10.05 7.20 0.86
C LEU A 55 10.48 5.73 0.94
N LEU A 56 11.10 5.21 -0.12
CA LEU A 56 11.66 3.84 -0.13
C LEU A 56 12.65 3.64 1.02
N LYS A 57 13.64 4.53 1.18
CA LYS A 57 14.64 4.46 2.25
C LYS A 57 14.00 4.60 3.63
N LYS A 58 13.06 5.53 3.80
CA LYS A 58 12.34 5.74 5.06
C LYS A 58 11.54 4.51 5.49
N LEU A 59 10.88 3.85 4.55
CA LEU A 59 10.13 2.62 4.80
C LEU A 59 11.05 1.42 5.08
N ASP A 60 12.25 1.40 4.51
CA ASP A 60 13.27 0.36 4.78
C ASP A 60 13.82 0.46 6.21
N GLU A 61 14.00 1.67 6.75
CA GLU A 61 14.35 1.90 8.16
C GLU A 61 13.32 1.30 9.13
N GLU A 62 12.05 1.20 8.72
CA GLU A 62 10.96 0.64 9.54
C GLU A 62 10.94 -0.89 9.59
N SER A 63 11.95 -1.56 9.02
CA SER A 63 12.09 -3.03 8.98
C SER A 63 10.89 -3.74 8.34
N LEU A 64 10.34 -3.13 7.28
CA LEU A 64 9.26 -3.71 6.49
C LEU A 64 9.83 -4.71 5.47
N GLU A 65 9.01 -5.68 5.05
CA GLU A 65 9.39 -6.56 3.94
C GLU A 65 9.51 -5.74 2.65
N SER A 66 10.48 -6.10 1.81
CA SER A 66 10.80 -5.34 0.59
C SER A 66 9.63 -5.21 -0.38
N ASP A 67 8.82 -6.25 -0.53
CA ASP A 67 7.60 -6.21 -1.33
C ASP A 67 6.58 -5.19 -0.81
N GLN A 68 6.48 -5.01 0.52
CA GLN A 68 5.58 -4.03 1.13
C GLN A 68 6.11 -2.61 0.99
N ILE A 69 7.42 -2.42 1.18
CA ILE A 69 8.08 -1.11 0.98
C ILE A 69 7.76 -0.58 -0.42
N VAL A 70 7.99 -1.40 -1.44
CA VAL A 70 7.78 -1.00 -2.84
C VAL A 70 6.30 -0.80 -3.15
N GLU A 71 5.40 -1.58 -2.54
CA GLU A 71 3.96 -1.39 -2.71
C GLU A 71 3.48 -0.04 -2.17
N TYR A 72 3.81 0.30 -0.92
CA TYR A 72 3.41 1.59 -0.32
C TYR A 72 4.04 2.78 -1.05
N ALA A 73 5.32 2.67 -1.43
CA ALA A 73 5.98 3.71 -2.23
C ALA A 73 5.32 3.88 -3.61
N SER A 74 4.83 2.79 -4.21
CA SER A 74 4.10 2.81 -5.49
C SER A 74 2.71 3.42 -5.38
N LEU A 75 2.00 3.19 -4.27
CA LEU A 75 0.73 3.86 -3.96
C LEU A 75 0.94 5.38 -3.93
N TRP A 76 1.94 5.84 -3.16
CA TRP A 76 2.29 7.25 -3.05
C TRP A 76 2.71 7.87 -4.39
N LEU A 77 3.59 7.18 -5.13
CA LEU A 77 4.05 7.62 -6.44
C LEU A 77 2.87 7.81 -7.40
N SER A 78 1.97 6.82 -7.46
CA SER A 78 0.79 6.88 -8.32
C SER A 78 -0.13 8.04 -7.95
N HIS A 79 -0.27 8.34 -6.66
CA HIS A 79 -1.01 9.52 -6.21
C HIS A 79 -0.40 10.83 -6.75
N LYS A 80 0.90 11.04 -6.57
CA LYS A 80 1.57 12.25 -7.06
C LYS A 80 1.53 12.35 -8.59
N LEU A 81 1.65 11.23 -9.30
CA LEU A 81 1.54 11.20 -10.75
C LEU A 81 0.13 11.49 -11.26
N ASN A 82 -0.91 10.99 -10.58
CA ASN A 82 -2.30 11.21 -10.97
C ASN A 82 -2.75 12.69 -10.83
N GLN A 83 -2.04 13.49 -10.03
CA GLN A 83 -2.26 14.95 -9.96
C GLN A 83 -1.83 15.66 -11.27
N LYS A 84 -0.92 15.06 -12.05
CA LYS A 84 -0.53 15.55 -13.38
C LYS A 84 -1.49 14.99 -14.43
N LYS A 85 -2.29 15.86 -15.06
CA LYS A 85 -3.35 15.48 -16.04
C LYS A 85 -2.91 14.53 -17.16
N GLN A 86 -1.63 14.52 -17.51
CA GLN A 86 -1.07 13.73 -18.63
C GLN A 86 -0.86 12.24 -18.29
N ASN A 87 -0.84 11.85 -17.01
CA ASN A 87 -0.44 10.49 -16.59
C ASN A 87 -1.62 9.56 -16.24
N GLY A 88 -2.86 10.03 -16.36
CA GLY A 88 -4.04 9.30 -15.85
C GLY A 88 -4.36 7.98 -16.55
N THR A 89 -3.80 7.73 -17.74
CA THR A 89 -3.96 6.46 -18.49
C THR A 89 -2.67 5.65 -18.59
N THR A 90 -1.56 6.15 -18.04
CA THR A 90 -0.27 5.46 -18.08
C THR A 90 -0.24 4.37 -17.01
N ARG A 91 0.31 3.21 -17.35
CA ARG A 91 0.54 2.16 -16.37
C ARG A 91 1.75 2.50 -15.51
N LEU A 92 1.72 2.09 -14.24
CA LEU A 92 2.82 2.38 -13.32
C LEU A 92 4.16 1.79 -13.81
N ASN A 93 4.13 0.58 -14.34
CA ASN A 93 5.33 -0.10 -14.87
C ASN A 93 5.92 0.63 -16.10
N GLU A 94 5.07 1.14 -17.00
CA GLU A 94 5.50 1.95 -18.14
C GLU A 94 6.15 3.25 -17.69
N PHE A 95 5.54 3.96 -16.73
CA PHE A 95 6.13 5.18 -16.17
C PHE A 95 7.49 4.87 -15.54
N TYR A 96 7.57 3.82 -14.72
CA TYR A 96 8.81 3.43 -14.07
C TYR A 96 9.92 3.14 -15.09
N THR A 97 9.67 2.32 -16.12
CA THR A 97 10.68 1.99 -17.14
C THR A 97 11.12 3.21 -17.94
N ASN A 98 10.21 4.13 -18.27
CA ASN A 98 10.53 5.29 -19.10
C ASN A 98 11.18 6.44 -18.34
N HIS A 99 10.89 6.59 -17.03
CA HIS A 99 11.26 7.78 -16.26
C HIS A 99 12.11 7.50 -15.03
N ILE A 100 11.98 6.33 -14.39
CA ILE A 100 12.68 6.02 -13.12
C ILE A 100 13.88 5.12 -13.38
N GLU A 101 13.69 4.02 -14.09
CA GLU A 101 14.69 2.97 -14.29
C GLU A 101 15.99 3.51 -14.92
N THR A 102 15.87 4.45 -15.85
CA THR A 102 17.00 5.06 -16.56
C THR A 102 17.55 6.31 -15.87
N ASN A 103 16.86 6.85 -14.86
CA ASN A 103 17.22 8.10 -14.22
C ASN A 103 18.52 7.97 -13.39
N SER A 104 19.45 8.91 -13.57
CA SER A 104 20.75 8.89 -12.90
C SER A 104 20.63 9.02 -11.38
N CYS A 105 19.72 9.88 -10.89
CA CYS A 105 19.45 10.03 -9.46
C CYS A 105 18.98 8.71 -8.85
N TYR A 106 18.07 8.00 -9.52
CA TYR A 106 17.58 6.70 -9.04
C TYR A 106 18.71 5.66 -9.00
N LYS A 107 19.43 5.47 -10.11
CA LYS A 107 20.54 4.50 -10.20
C LYS A 107 21.60 4.74 -9.13
N ASP A 108 22.05 5.98 -9.01
CA ASP A 108 23.12 6.32 -8.07
C ASP A 108 22.73 6.16 -6.60
N ASN A 109 21.44 6.18 -6.26
CA ASN A 109 20.97 6.16 -4.86
C ASN A 109 20.29 4.85 -4.45
N ILE A 110 20.01 3.95 -5.38
CA ILE A 110 19.38 2.64 -5.13
C ILE A 110 20.30 1.47 -5.52
N ASP A 111 21.14 1.61 -6.55
CA ASP A 111 22.10 0.57 -6.95
C ASP A 111 23.38 0.61 -6.09
N LYS A 112 23.76 1.80 -5.62
CA LYS A 112 24.94 2.03 -4.77
C LYS A 112 24.66 2.02 -3.27
N THR A 113 23.49 1.53 -2.81
CA THR A 113 23.30 1.32 -1.37
C THR A 113 24.23 0.21 -0.91
N THR A 114 25.45 0.60 -0.55
CA THR A 114 26.52 -0.20 0.04
C THR A 114 26.18 -0.73 1.44
N ASP A 115 24.98 -0.45 1.92
CA ASP A 115 24.46 -1.00 3.15
C ASP A 115 23.96 -2.42 2.86
N SER A 116 24.77 -3.40 3.22
CA SER A 116 24.44 -4.84 3.15
C SER A 116 23.15 -5.24 3.89
N ASN A 117 22.51 -4.29 4.58
CA ASN A 117 21.33 -4.46 5.41
C ASN A 117 20.05 -3.84 4.80
N SER A 118 20.13 -3.21 3.63
CA SER A 118 18.92 -2.68 2.97
C SER A 118 18.10 -3.82 2.36
N ASN A 119 16.78 -3.82 2.59
CA ASN A 119 15.89 -4.82 1.99
C ASN A 119 15.51 -4.46 0.56
N ILE A 120 15.81 -3.24 0.12
CA ILE A 120 15.46 -2.74 -1.21
C ILE A 120 16.69 -2.60 -2.09
N ASN A 121 16.52 -2.98 -3.36
CA ASN A 121 17.48 -2.71 -4.41
C ASN A 121 16.73 -2.60 -5.74
N MET A 122 17.43 -2.21 -6.79
CA MET A 122 16.82 -1.98 -8.11
C MET A 122 16.08 -3.21 -8.63
N THR A 123 16.63 -4.43 -8.45
CA THR A 123 16.01 -5.68 -8.91
C THR A 123 14.70 -5.97 -8.18
N VAL A 124 14.67 -5.78 -6.86
CA VAL A 124 13.47 -5.99 -6.04
C VAL A 124 12.38 -4.99 -6.40
N ILE A 125 12.75 -3.71 -6.51
CA ILE A 125 11.83 -2.63 -6.89
C ILE A 125 11.24 -2.89 -8.27
N GLU A 126 12.09 -3.16 -9.27
CA GLU A 126 11.67 -3.45 -10.64
C GLU A 126 10.70 -4.64 -10.69
N LYS A 127 11.06 -5.76 -10.04
CA LYS A 127 10.23 -6.96 -10.03
C LYS A 127 8.84 -6.69 -9.46
N LYS A 128 8.77 -5.98 -8.32
CA LYS A 128 7.49 -5.67 -7.68
C LYS A 128 6.67 -4.66 -8.50
N ILE A 129 7.28 -3.60 -9.05
CA ILE A 129 6.58 -2.64 -9.91
C ILE A 129 6.05 -3.29 -11.19
N ARG A 130 6.84 -4.12 -11.87
CA ARG A 130 6.39 -4.86 -13.05
C ARG A 130 5.24 -5.82 -12.74
N SER A 131 5.14 -6.31 -11.51
CA SER A 131 4.01 -7.15 -11.06
C SER A 131 2.71 -6.36 -10.82
N MET A 132 2.81 -5.04 -10.62
CA MET A 132 1.68 -4.13 -10.47
C MET A 132 1.29 -3.55 -11.83
N ASP A 133 0.85 -4.41 -12.75
CA ASP A 133 0.34 -4.01 -14.07
C ASP A 133 -1.06 -3.38 -13.93
N ILE A 134 -1.10 -2.15 -13.43
CA ILE A 134 -2.29 -1.37 -13.10
C ILE A 134 -2.09 0.08 -13.59
N ASP A 135 -3.17 0.69 -14.07
CA ASP A 135 -3.18 2.10 -14.44
C ASP A 135 -2.96 2.98 -13.20
N ILE A 136 -2.14 4.04 -13.32
CA ILE A 136 -1.82 4.96 -12.22
C ILE A 136 -3.08 5.50 -11.53
N LYS A 137 -4.13 5.81 -12.30
CA LYS A 137 -5.42 6.28 -11.78
C LYS A 137 -6.11 5.26 -10.86
N ASP A 138 -6.02 3.98 -11.20
CA ASP A 138 -6.63 2.93 -10.40
C ASP A 138 -5.82 2.69 -9.12
N ILE A 139 -4.47 2.71 -9.18
CA ILE A 139 -3.61 2.68 -8.00
C ILE A 139 -3.86 3.90 -7.09
N TYR A 140 -4.09 5.08 -7.67
CA TYR A 140 -4.46 6.28 -6.91
C TYR A 140 -5.73 6.06 -6.07
N ASN A 141 -6.75 5.35 -6.57
CA ASN A 141 -7.95 5.06 -5.78
C ASN A 141 -7.61 4.19 -4.56
N PHE A 142 -6.68 3.23 -4.70
CA PHE A 142 -6.17 2.46 -3.56
C PHE A 142 -5.41 3.34 -2.58
N TYR A 143 -4.57 4.25 -3.07
CA TYR A 143 -3.88 5.22 -2.20
C TYR A 143 -4.86 6.12 -1.45
N ASP A 144 -5.91 6.62 -2.10
CA ASP A 144 -6.92 7.48 -1.46
C ASP A 144 -7.63 6.74 -0.31
N ALA A 145 -7.98 5.46 -0.51
CA ALA A 145 -8.49 4.61 0.54
C ALA A 145 -7.44 4.34 1.65
N PHE A 146 -6.21 4.02 1.29
CA PHE A 146 -5.12 3.81 2.26
C PHE A 146 -4.84 5.08 3.09
N LYS A 147 -4.82 6.27 2.47
CA LYS A 147 -4.59 7.55 3.16
C LYS A 147 -5.72 7.85 4.14
N SER A 148 -6.97 7.57 3.78
CA SER A 148 -8.09 7.70 4.73
C SER A 148 -8.00 6.72 5.91
N LEU A 149 -7.40 5.53 5.72
CA LEU A 149 -7.04 4.64 6.83
C LEU A 149 -5.94 5.26 7.72
N CYS A 150 -4.93 5.90 7.13
CA CYS A 150 -3.93 6.64 7.90
C CYS A 150 -4.54 7.76 8.74
N ASN A 151 -5.53 8.48 8.21
CA ASN A 151 -6.23 9.52 8.97
C ASN A 151 -6.97 8.93 10.19
N MET A 152 -7.51 7.71 10.09
CA MET A 152 -8.08 7.02 11.26
C MET A 152 -7.01 6.67 12.31
N TYR A 153 -5.81 6.23 11.89
CA TYR A 153 -4.69 6.04 12.81
C TYR A 153 -4.36 7.34 13.55
N SER A 154 -4.24 8.46 12.83
CA SER A 154 -3.94 9.77 13.41
C SER A 154 -5.01 10.28 14.40
N GLU A 155 -6.30 9.99 14.16
CA GLU A 155 -7.36 10.31 15.14
C GLU A 155 -7.19 9.58 16.47
N THR A 156 -6.67 8.35 16.43
CA THR A 156 -6.50 7.51 17.62
C THR A 156 -5.17 7.72 18.34
N ASP A 157 -4.22 8.40 17.71
CA ASP A 157 -2.88 8.70 18.26
C ASP A 157 -2.86 9.95 19.16
N VAL A 158 -4.03 10.49 19.50
CA VAL A 158 -4.17 11.65 20.39
C VAL A 158 -4.16 11.19 21.84
N ASP A 159 -3.37 11.86 22.67
CA ASP A 159 -3.33 11.64 24.13
C ASP A 159 -4.75 11.64 24.73
N ASN A 160 -5.08 10.55 25.43
CA ASN A 160 -6.39 10.33 26.05
C ASN A 160 -7.57 10.22 25.07
N TYR A 161 -7.39 9.64 23.88
CA TYR A 161 -8.49 9.28 22.98
C TYR A 161 -9.60 8.54 23.76
N LYS A 162 -10.85 9.00 23.61
CA LYS A 162 -12.01 8.43 24.30
C LYS A 162 -12.83 7.57 23.35
N CYS A 163 -12.94 6.29 23.69
CA CYS A 163 -13.64 5.26 22.91
C CYS A 163 -15.15 5.43 22.75
N ASN A 164 -15.73 6.50 23.29
CA ASN A 164 -17.12 6.87 23.09
C ASN A 164 -17.30 7.95 22.01
N LYS A 165 -16.21 8.54 21.50
CA LYS A 165 -16.25 9.37 20.29
C LYS A 165 -16.24 8.43 19.09
N CYS A 166 -17.03 8.76 18.08
CA CYS A 166 -16.91 8.07 16.81
C CYS A 166 -15.81 8.70 15.94
N LEU A 167 -15.16 7.85 15.14
CA LEU A 167 -14.09 8.27 14.26
C LEU A 167 -14.71 9.01 13.07
N GLU A 168 -14.24 10.22 12.83
CA GLU A 168 -14.73 11.08 11.76
C GLU A 168 -14.24 10.56 10.40
N ASN A 169 -12.98 10.12 10.31
CA ASN A 169 -12.37 9.57 9.10
C ASN A 169 -12.81 8.14 8.79
N ALA A 170 -13.45 7.43 9.72
CA ALA A 170 -13.97 6.09 9.43
C ALA A 170 -15.05 6.11 8.35
N GLY A 171 -15.92 7.14 8.36
CA GLY A 171 -16.90 7.32 7.29
C GLY A 171 -16.24 7.54 5.92
N GLU A 172 -15.22 8.39 5.88
CA GLU A 172 -14.46 8.67 4.66
C GLU A 172 -13.76 7.42 4.12
N PHE A 173 -13.11 6.64 5.00
CA PHE A 173 -12.44 5.40 4.63
C PHE A 173 -13.35 4.41 3.90
N PHE A 174 -14.54 4.18 4.45
CA PHE A 174 -15.50 3.27 3.81
C PHE A 174 -16.04 3.84 2.49
N GLU A 175 -16.22 5.15 2.37
CA GLU A 175 -16.58 5.77 1.09
C GLU A 175 -15.49 5.56 0.03
N LYS A 176 -14.21 5.72 0.38
CA LYS A 176 -13.10 5.48 -0.53
C LYS A 176 -12.99 4.00 -0.90
N CYS A 177 -13.21 3.08 0.05
CA CYS A 177 -13.25 1.64 -0.22
C CYS A 177 -14.33 1.25 -1.22
N GLU A 178 -15.51 1.90 -1.20
CA GLU A 178 -16.55 1.65 -2.20
C GLU A 178 -16.14 2.13 -3.59
N LYS A 179 -15.39 3.24 -3.70
CA LYS A 179 -14.81 3.66 -4.99
C LYS A 179 -13.85 2.62 -5.52
N VAL A 180 -12.94 2.11 -4.68
CA VAL A 180 -12.01 1.03 -5.04
C VAL A 180 -12.78 -0.23 -5.47
N LYS A 181 -13.82 -0.62 -4.74
CA LYS A 181 -14.65 -1.80 -5.04
C LYS A 181 -15.43 -1.67 -6.35
N ASN A 182 -15.95 -0.48 -6.67
CA ASN A 182 -16.64 -0.25 -7.94
C ASN A 182 -15.67 -0.29 -9.14
N VAL A 183 -14.39 0.03 -8.91
CA VAL A 183 -13.31 -0.12 -9.89
C VAL A 183 -12.82 -1.57 -9.97
N PHE A 184 -13.02 -2.35 -8.90
CA PHE A 184 -12.65 -3.75 -8.78
C PHE A 184 -13.63 -4.65 -9.55
N ASP A 185 -13.27 -4.98 -10.78
CA ASP A 185 -13.87 -6.10 -11.51
C ASP A 185 -13.00 -7.34 -11.30
N ILE A 186 -13.61 -8.50 -11.02
CA ILE A 186 -12.93 -9.80 -10.90
C ILE A 186 -12.10 -10.12 -12.17
N THR A 187 -12.46 -9.50 -13.29
CA THR A 187 -11.74 -9.60 -14.57
C THR A 187 -10.43 -8.81 -14.64
N LYS A 188 -10.20 -7.83 -13.75
CA LYS A 188 -9.03 -6.92 -13.80
C LYS A 188 -7.70 -7.52 -13.36
N GLY A 189 -7.66 -8.80 -13.01
CA GLY A 189 -6.41 -9.56 -12.83
C GLY A 189 -5.87 -9.59 -11.40
N SER A 190 -4.75 -10.29 -11.22
CA SER A 190 -4.21 -10.62 -9.89
C SER A 190 -3.60 -9.44 -9.13
N SER A 191 -3.12 -8.42 -9.84
CA SER A 191 -2.48 -7.23 -9.26
C SER A 191 -3.47 -6.40 -8.43
N TYR A 192 -4.70 -6.18 -8.95
CA TYR A 192 -5.76 -5.49 -8.22
C TYR A 192 -6.17 -6.22 -6.95
N LEU A 193 -6.26 -7.56 -7.02
CA LEU A 193 -6.58 -8.39 -5.87
C LEU A 193 -5.50 -8.27 -4.79
N GLN A 194 -4.23 -8.20 -5.18
CA GLN A 194 -3.13 -8.02 -4.23
C GLN A 194 -3.25 -6.69 -3.46
N LEU A 195 -3.42 -5.56 -4.16
CA LEU A 195 -3.60 -4.25 -3.49
C LEU A 195 -4.83 -4.22 -2.58
N TRP A 196 -5.94 -4.84 -3.02
CA TRP A 196 -7.14 -4.95 -2.20
C TRP A 196 -6.89 -5.76 -0.91
N LEU A 197 -6.13 -6.85 -1.01
CA LEU A 197 -5.80 -7.68 0.14
C LEU A 197 -4.87 -6.97 1.12
N SER A 198 -3.89 -6.22 0.63
CA SER A 198 -3.02 -5.41 1.49
C SER A 198 -3.83 -4.36 2.25
N LEU A 199 -4.68 -3.58 1.55
CA LEU A 199 -5.56 -2.60 2.20
C LEU A 199 -6.50 -3.26 3.23
N SER A 200 -7.06 -4.41 2.88
CA SER A 200 -7.93 -5.19 3.78
C SER A 200 -7.20 -5.66 5.03
N LYS A 201 -5.95 -6.12 4.87
CA LYS A 201 -5.09 -6.54 5.98
C LYS A 201 -4.77 -5.36 6.88
N ASP A 202 -4.38 -4.22 6.31
CA ASP A 202 -4.06 -3.02 7.08
C ASP A 202 -5.27 -2.52 7.89
N TYR A 203 -6.47 -2.54 7.30
CA TYR A 203 -7.70 -2.25 8.04
C TYR A 203 -7.96 -3.26 9.16
N LYS A 204 -7.74 -4.56 8.94
CA LYS A 204 -7.92 -5.58 9.97
C LYS A 204 -6.95 -5.42 11.13
N ASP A 205 -5.71 -5.04 10.84
CA ASP A 205 -4.71 -4.73 11.85
C ASP A 205 -5.12 -3.48 12.64
N PHE A 206 -5.63 -2.44 11.99
CA PHE A 206 -6.20 -1.26 12.67
C PHE A 206 -7.39 -1.64 13.57
N GLU A 207 -8.38 -2.33 13.03
CA GLU A 207 -9.58 -2.78 13.74
C GLU A 207 -9.22 -3.64 14.95
N SER A 208 -8.27 -4.57 14.80
CA SER A 208 -7.80 -5.41 15.89
C SER A 208 -7.14 -4.59 16.98
N ASN A 209 -6.28 -3.63 16.62
CA ASN A 209 -5.59 -2.77 17.59
C ASN A 209 -6.58 -1.86 18.33
N TYR A 210 -7.53 -1.28 17.60
CA TYR A 210 -8.60 -0.47 18.17
C TYR A 210 -9.41 -1.25 19.20
N ASN A 211 -9.89 -2.44 18.84
CA ASN A 211 -10.75 -3.24 19.72
C ASN A 211 -9.98 -3.92 20.86
N SER A 212 -8.68 -4.19 20.72
CA SER A 212 -7.92 -4.96 21.72
C SER A 212 -7.15 -4.11 22.71
N PHE A 213 -6.64 -2.96 22.27
CA PHE A 213 -5.74 -2.14 23.09
C PHE A 213 -6.33 -0.76 23.39
N LEU A 214 -6.79 -0.04 22.37
CA LEU A 214 -7.27 1.33 22.55
C LEU A 214 -8.65 1.36 23.24
N CYS A 215 -9.56 0.50 22.80
CA CYS A 215 -10.97 0.52 23.16
C CYS A 215 -11.52 -0.86 23.56
N ASN A 216 -10.76 -1.56 24.40
CA ASN A 216 -11.06 -2.94 24.84
C ASN A 216 -12.39 -3.12 25.62
N THR A 217 -12.92 -2.04 26.17
CA THR A 217 -14.20 -2.00 26.91
C THR A 217 -15.23 -1.09 26.24
N GLY A 218 -14.85 -0.45 25.13
CA GLY A 218 -15.71 0.42 24.34
C GLY A 218 -16.54 -0.36 23.30
N PRO A 219 -17.49 0.31 22.65
CA PRO A 219 -18.14 -0.26 21.48
C PRO A 219 -17.11 -0.55 20.36
N PRO A 220 -17.33 -1.58 19.54
CA PRO A 220 -16.47 -1.84 18.39
C PRO A 220 -16.46 -0.64 17.46
N LEU A 221 -15.35 -0.46 16.72
CA LEU A 221 -15.07 0.69 15.85
C LEU A 221 -16.32 1.44 15.37
N VAL A 222 -16.59 2.60 15.97
CA VAL A 222 -17.80 3.38 15.71
C VAL A 222 -17.47 4.50 14.72
N ALA A 223 -18.15 4.53 13.58
CA ALA A 223 -18.02 5.60 12.59
C ALA A 223 -19.04 6.73 12.83
N CYS A 224 -18.60 7.99 12.80
CA CYS A 224 -19.50 9.13 12.82
C CYS A 224 -20.05 9.33 11.40
N SER A 225 -21.27 8.87 11.12
CA SER A 225 -21.87 8.96 9.79
C SER A 225 -22.25 10.39 9.40
N ARG A 226 -21.94 10.83 8.17
CA ARG A 226 -22.76 11.79 7.42
C ARG A 226 -23.78 11.12 6.47
N SER A 227 -23.60 9.85 6.06
CA SER A 227 -24.67 9.05 5.45
C SER A 227 -24.41 7.52 5.50
N SER A 228 -25.29 6.78 6.20
CA SER A 228 -25.51 5.32 6.16
C SER A 228 -24.45 4.37 6.76
N VAL A 229 -24.77 3.81 7.94
CA VAL A 229 -24.14 2.63 8.57
C VAL A 229 -24.27 1.35 7.71
N THR A 230 -25.32 1.24 6.89
CA THR A 230 -25.69 0.01 6.15
C THR A 230 -24.73 -0.32 5.00
N LYS A 231 -24.17 0.71 4.34
CA LYS A 231 -23.14 0.53 3.29
C LYS A 231 -21.83 0.00 3.87
N ASN A 232 -21.46 0.41 5.08
CA ASN A 232 -20.20 0.02 5.72
C ASN A 232 -20.23 -1.46 6.13
N THR A 233 -21.36 -1.95 6.62
CA THR A 233 -21.54 -3.39 6.89
C THR A 233 -21.30 -4.24 5.63
N LEU A 234 -21.76 -3.80 4.46
CA LEU A 234 -21.53 -4.51 3.20
C LEU A 234 -20.06 -4.51 2.76
N ILE A 235 -19.29 -3.47 3.08
CA ILE A 235 -17.85 -3.39 2.79
C ILE A 235 -17.07 -4.31 3.73
N SER A 236 -17.31 -4.23 5.05
CA SER A 236 -16.69 -5.15 6.00
C SER A 236 -17.00 -6.60 5.65
N ILE A 237 -18.25 -6.88 5.27
CA ILE A 237 -18.67 -8.18 4.76
C ILE A 237 -17.91 -8.53 3.46
N ALA A 238 -17.79 -7.62 2.49
CA ALA A 238 -17.05 -7.87 1.25
C ALA A 238 -15.57 -8.16 1.50
N ILE A 239 -14.91 -7.41 2.40
CA ILE A 239 -13.53 -7.65 2.83
C ILE A 239 -13.39 -9.07 3.42
N ILE A 240 -14.33 -9.46 4.30
CA ILE A 240 -14.36 -10.81 4.89
C ILE A 240 -14.60 -11.89 3.83
N PHE A 241 -15.53 -11.69 2.90
CA PHE A 241 -15.83 -12.65 1.83
C PHE A 241 -14.68 -12.82 0.84
N VAL A 242 -13.95 -11.76 0.51
CA VAL A 242 -12.76 -11.86 -0.34
C VAL A 242 -11.65 -12.66 0.35
N ALA A 243 -11.38 -12.36 1.63
CA ALA A 243 -10.42 -13.13 2.43
C ALA A 243 -10.81 -14.62 2.54
N ALA A 244 -12.10 -14.91 2.80
CA ALA A 244 -12.61 -16.26 2.89
C ALA A 244 -12.53 -17.02 1.55
N SER A 245 -12.83 -16.36 0.43
CA SER A 245 -12.77 -16.94 -0.92
C SER A 245 -11.35 -17.36 -1.30
N ILE A 246 -10.33 -16.65 -0.81
CA ILE A 246 -8.92 -17.00 -1.03
C ILE A 246 -8.51 -18.19 -0.17
N LEU A 247 -8.90 -18.22 1.11
CA LEU A 247 -8.67 -19.39 1.96
C LEU A 247 -9.34 -20.64 1.38
N LEU A 248 -10.54 -20.49 0.82
CA LEU A 248 -11.24 -21.55 0.10
C LEU A 248 -10.53 -21.92 -1.22
N GLY A 249 -10.03 -20.95 -1.99
CA GLY A 249 -9.29 -21.22 -3.23
C GLY A 249 -7.95 -21.93 -3.00
N VAL A 250 -7.20 -21.52 -1.98
CA VAL A 250 -5.92 -22.14 -1.58
C VAL A 250 -6.16 -23.54 -1.02
N SER A 251 -7.15 -23.73 -0.14
CA SER A 251 -7.50 -25.05 0.38
C SER A 251 -8.05 -25.98 -0.70
N TYR A 252 -8.83 -25.45 -1.66
CA TYR A 252 -9.32 -26.20 -2.82
C TYR A 252 -8.16 -26.69 -3.69
N LYS A 253 -7.18 -25.84 -4.04
CA LYS A 253 -5.99 -26.25 -4.80
C LYS A 253 -5.19 -27.33 -4.06
N TYR A 254 -4.99 -27.18 -2.75
CA TYR A 254 -4.27 -28.16 -1.93
C TYR A 254 -5.00 -29.50 -1.85
N SER A 255 -6.32 -29.47 -1.70
CA SER A 255 -7.19 -30.66 -1.70
C SER A 255 -7.17 -31.37 -3.04
N LEU A 256 -7.33 -30.65 -4.16
CA LEU A 256 -7.29 -31.20 -5.52
C LEU A 256 -5.94 -31.87 -5.83
N PHE A 257 -4.85 -31.28 -5.36
CA PHE A 257 -3.51 -31.86 -5.47
C PHE A 257 -3.38 -33.15 -4.64
N GLY A 258 -3.95 -33.17 -3.42
CA GLY A 258 -4.07 -34.36 -2.59
C GLY A 258 -4.84 -35.50 -3.26
N PHE A 259 -5.98 -35.19 -3.90
CA PHE A 259 -6.78 -36.16 -4.66
C PHE A 259 -6.04 -36.72 -5.86
N ARG A 260 -5.35 -35.88 -6.66
CA ARG A 260 -4.52 -36.34 -7.79
C ARG A 260 -3.43 -37.32 -7.34
N LYS A 261 -2.75 -37.01 -6.23
CA LYS A 261 -1.67 -37.86 -5.70
C LYS A 261 -2.19 -39.20 -5.17
N ARG A 262 -3.38 -39.22 -4.57
CA ARG A 262 -4.07 -40.46 -4.14
C ARG A 262 -4.49 -41.32 -5.34
N PHE A 263 -5.07 -40.70 -6.36
CA PHE A 263 -5.48 -41.40 -7.58
C PHE A 263 -4.29 -42.04 -8.32
N GLN A 264 -3.17 -41.33 -8.46
CA GLN A 264 -1.95 -41.89 -9.04
C GLN A 264 -1.40 -43.08 -8.24
N LYS A 265 -1.38 -43.00 -6.91
CA LYS A 265 -0.98 -44.12 -6.03
C LYS A 265 -1.90 -45.33 -6.18
N GLN A 266 -3.20 -45.11 -6.35
CA GLN A 266 -4.18 -46.18 -6.52
C GLN A 266 -3.99 -46.89 -7.87
N LYS A 267 -3.78 -46.13 -8.95
CA LYS A 267 -3.48 -46.66 -10.29
C LYS A 267 -2.18 -47.47 -10.33
N LEU A 268 -1.15 -47.04 -9.60
CA LEU A 268 0.11 -47.79 -9.44
C LEU A 268 -0.10 -49.12 -8.68
N ARG A 269 -0.94 -49.13 -7.64
CA ARG A 269 -1.27 -50.35 -6.90
C ARG A 269 -2.09 -51.36 -7.70
N GLU A 270 -2.96 -50.89 -8.59
CA GLU A 270 -3.73 -51.76 -9.49
C GLU A 270 -2.86 -52.38 -10.58
N ASN A 271 -1.89 -51.63 -11.10
CA ASN A 271 -0.93 -52.14 -12.10
C ASN A 271 0.05 -53.17 -11.52
N LEU A 272 0.36 -53.11 -10.22
CA LEU A 272 1.19 -54.11 -9.53
C LEU A 272 0.45 -55.41 -9.18
N LYS A 273 -0.88 -55.45 -9.37
CA LYS A 273 -1.73 -56.63 -9.10
C LYS A 273 -2.13 -57.38 -10.37
N LYS A 274 -1.73 -56.89 -11.55
CA LYS A 274 -1.81 -57.60 -12.84
C LYS A 274 -0.44 -58.20 -13.13
#